data_AF-A0A2W4U428-F1
#
_entry.id   AF-A0A2W4U428-F1
#
_cell.length_a   1.000
_cell.length_b   1.000
_cell.length_c   1.000
_cell.angle_alpha   90.00
_cell.angle_beta   90.00
_cell.angle_gamma   90.00
#
_symmetry.space_group_name_H-M   'P 1'
#
loop_
_entity.id
_entity.type
_entity.pdbx_description
1 polymer ?
#
loop_
_entity_poly.entity_id
_entity_poly.type
_entity_poly.pdbx_seq_one_letter_code
_entity_poly.pdbx_strand_id
1 'polypeptide(L)'
;MTTRTATLIGFLAILLWSTLALFTAMSGRVPPFQLVGMTFVIGGLLILAITAARGQLARIRPTPASFALGLYGPFGDTALYYAAVKTAPPAEANLIHYLWPLLIVLFAALLPGGKLKLRHLIGALIGLAATALLI
;
A
#
# COMPACT_ATOMS: atom_id res chain seq x y z
N MET A 1 3.67 13.76 16.97
CA MET A 1 2.58 13.89 15.97
C MET A 1 1.25 13.66 16.67
N THR A 2 0.20 14.38 16.29
CA THR A 2 -1.15 14.09 16.80
C THR A 2 -1.82 13.00 15.96
N THR A 3 -2.76 12.25 16.54
CA THR A 3 -3.50 11.19 15.83
C THR A 3 -4.20 11.73 14.57
N ARG A 4 -4.78 12.94 14.64
CA ARG A 4 -5.45 13.57 13.47
C ARG A 4 -4.49 13.83 12.32
N THR A 5 -3.29 14.35 12.61
CA THR A 5 -2.27 14.58 11.59
C THR A 5 -1.83 13.27 10.93
N ALA A 6 -1.65 12.20 11.71
CA ALA A 6 -1.30 10.88 11.16
C ALA A 6 -2.42 10.31 10.26
N THR A 7 -3.69 10.45 10.66
CA THR A 7 -4.83 10.04 9.83
C THR A 7 -4.92 10.82 8.53
N LEU A 8 -4.71 12.15 8.56
CA LEU A 8 -4.72 12.98 7.34
C LEU A 8 -3.62 12.58 6.37
N ILE A 9 -2.41 12.29 6.86
CA ILE A 9 -1.31 11.80 6.02
C ILE A 9 -1.66 10.44 5.41
N GLY A 10 -2.26 9.52 6.18
CA GLY A 10 -2.74 8.24 5.66
C GLY A 10 -3.83 8.41 4.59
N PHE A 11 -4.76 9.35 4.79
CA PHE A 11 -5.79 9.66 3.80
C PHE A 11 -5.21 10.22 2.50
N LEU A 12 -4.21 11.09 2.59
CA LEU A 12 -3.48 11.58 1.42
C LEU A 12 -2.81 10.45 0.63
N ALA A 13 -2.29 9.43 1.31
CA ALA A 13 -1.72 8.26 0.62
C ALA A 13 -2.77 7.53 -0.24
N ILE A 14 -4.00 7.38 0.27
CA ILE A 14 -5.11 6.78 -0.49
C ILE A 14 -5.47 7.65 -1.70
N LEU A 15 -5.55 8.98 -1.51
CA LEU A 15 -5.82 9.91 -2.60
C LEU A 15 -4.77 9.82 -3.72
N LEU A 16 -3.49 9.72 -3.34
CA LEU A 16 -2.38 9.54 -4.28
C LEU A 16 -2.51 8.22 -5.04
N TRP A 17 -2.84 7.11 -4.37
CA TRP A 17 -3.08 5.83 -5.03
C TRP A 17 -4.26 5.87 -6.01
N SER A 18 -5.33 6.60 -5.72
CA SER A 18 -6.45 6.75 -6.66
C SER A 18 -6.05 7.44 -7.98
N THR A 19 -5.01 8.27 -7.96
CA THR A 19 -4.48 8.91 -9.18
C THR A 19 -3.47 8.06 -9.96
N LEU A 20 -3.07 6.90 -9.43
CA LEU A 20 -2.06 6.03 -10.03
C LEU A 20 -2.50 5.52 -11.40
N ALA A 21 -3.76 5.14 -11.58
CA ALA A 21 -4.29 4.68 -12.87
C ALA A 21 -4.16 5.76 -13.95
N LEU A 22 -4.48 7.02 -13.60
CA LEU A 22 -4.36 8.17 -14.50
C LEU A 22 -2.90 8.41 -14.91
N PHE A 23 -1.99 8.50 -13.95
CA PHE A 23 -0.57 8.72 -14.25
C PHE A 23 0.08 7.53 -14.97
N THR A 24 -0.37 6.31 -14.69
CA THR A 24 0.10 5.11 -15.39
C THR A 24 -0.34 5.14 -16.85
N ALA A 25 -1.59 5.50 -17.15
CA ALA A 25 -2.04 5.68 -18.52
C ALA A 25 -1.26 6.78 -19.27
N MET A 26 -0.90 7.87 -18.57
CA MET A 26 -0.08 8.95 -19.13
C MET A 26 1.40 8.62 -19.30
N SER A 27 1.90 7.58 -18.63
CA SER A 27 3.32 7.17 -18.70
C SER A 27 3.75 6.62 -20.07
N GLY A 28 2.79 6.35 -20.95
CA GLY A 28 3.03 6.04 -22.36
C GLY A 28 3.71 4.68 -22.57
N ARG A 29 4.88 4.67 -23.21
CA ARG A 29 5.59 3.45 -23.64
C ARG A 29 6.65 2.95 -22.65
N VAL A 30 6.77 3.54 -21.46
CA VAL A 30 7.78 3.11 -20.49
C VAL A 30 7.47 1.68 -20.05
N PRO A 31 8.43 0.73 -20.13
CA PRO A 31 8.21 -0.63 -19.66
C PRO A 31 7.80 -0.66 -18.17
N PRO A 32 6.83 -1.50 -17.76
CA PRO A 32 6.29 -1.49 -16.39
C PRO A 32 7.37 -1.61 -15.29
N PHE A 33 8.31 -2.55 -15.46
CA PHE A 33 9.39 -2.75 -14.48
C PHE A 33 10.35 -1.55 -14.40
N GLN A 34 10.59 -0.86 -15.52
CA GLN A 34 11.41 0.34 -15.53
C GLN A 34 10.70 1.50 -14.82
N LEU A 35 9.40 1.67 -15.06
CA LEU A 35 8.58 2.68 -14.37
C LEU A 35 8.57 2.45 -12.85
N VAL A 36 8.38 1.20 -12.42
CA VAL A 36 8.47 0.80 -11.01
C VAL A 36 9.88 1.09 -10.46
N GLY A 37 10.94 0.70 -11.17
CA GLY A 37 12.31 0.98 -10.75
C GLY A 37 12.58 2.48 -10.55
N MET A 38 12.17 3.32 -11.51
CA MET A 38 12.32 4.78 -11.42
C MET A 38 11.55 5.36 -10.23
N THR A 39 10.29 4.98 -10.06
CA THR A 39 9.46 5.50 -8.95
C THR A 39 9.99 5.10 -7.58
N PHE A 40 10.47 3.85 -7.41
CA PHE A 40 11.09 3.40 -6.16
C PHE A 40 12.43 4.09 -5.88
N VAL A 41 13.25 4.32 -6.91
CA VAL A 41 14.51 5.09 -6.77
C VAL A 41 14.22 6.52 -6.32
N ILE A 42 13.27 7.20 -6.98
CA ILE A 42 12.88 8.57 -6.62
C ILE A 42 12.33 8.62 -5.19
N GLY A 43 11.42 7.71 -4.83
CA GLY A 43 10.88 7.60 -3.48
C GLY A 43 11.96 7.32 -2.43
N GLY A 44 12.89 6.42 -2.71
CA GLY A 44 14.03 6.12 -1.86
C GLY A 44 14.96 7.31 -1.65
N LEU A 45 15.30 8.04 -2.73
CA LEU A 45 16.11 9.26 -2.67
C LEU A 45 15.42 10.36 -1.85
N LEU A 46 14.11 10.53 -1.99
CA LEU A 46 13.33 11.47 -1.18
C LEU A 46 13.39 11.10 0.31
N ILE A 47 13.20 9.83 0.66
CA ILE A 47 13.30 9.36 2.04
C ILE A 47 14.71 9.59 2.59
N LEU A 48 15.75 9.32 1.79
CA LEU A 48 17.15 9.56 2.17
C LEU A 48 17.43 11.05 2.38
N ALA A 49 16.98 11.92 1.47
CA ALA A 49 17.14 13.37 1.56
C ALA A 49 16.44 13.93 2.82
N ILE A 50 15.23 13.48 3.12
CA ILE A 50 14.49 13.87 4.33
C ILE A 50 15.22 13.39 5.58
N THR A 51 15.73 12.15 5.57
CA THR A 51 16.49 11.57 6.69
C THR A 51 17.80 12.33 6.93
N ALA A 52 18.47 12.73 5.85
CA ALA A 52 19.68 13.55 5.87
C ALA A 52 19.41 14.96 6.41
N ALA A 53 18.37 15.64 5.92
CA ALA A 53 17.96 16.96 6.40
C ALA A 53 17.58 16.95 7.89
N ARG A 54 17.11 15.81 8.42
CA ARG A 54 16.80 15.60 9.84
C ARG A 54 18.02 15.19 10.69
N GLY A 55 19.20 15.03 10.10
CA GLY A 55 20.42 14.61 10.79
C GLY A 55 20.39 13.14 11.26
N GLN A 56 19.51 12.30 10.70
CA GLN A 56 19.29 10.92 11.16
C GLN A 56 19.92 9.85 10.25
N LEU A 57 20.93 10.22 9.45
CA LEU A 57 21.61 9.32 8.51
C LEU A 57 22.13 8.03 9.16
N ALA A 58 22.51 8.08 10.45
CA ALA A 58 22.95 6.90 11.20
C ALA A 58 21.86 5.80 11.32
N ARG A 59 20.59 6.14 11.12
CA ARG A 59 19.44 5.20 11.19
C ARG A 59 19.02 4.63 9.83
N ILE A 60 19.76 4.91 8.77
CA ILE A 60 19.46 4.42 7.41
C ILE A 60 19.61 2.91 7.28
N ARG A 61 20.45 2.28 8.10
CA ARG A 61 20.64 0.83 8.05
C ARG A 61 19.35 0.13 8.51
N PRO A 62 18.66 -0.61 7.64
CA PRO A 62 17.47 -1.33 8.03
C PRO A 62 17.84 -2.46 8.98
N THR A 63 16.97 -2.76 9.93
CA THR A 63 17.06 -4.02 10.67
C THR A 63 16.69 -5.17 9.73
N PRO A 64 17.16 -6.42 9.99
CA PRO A 64 16.77 -7.57 9.17
C PRO A 64 15.25 -7.72 9.04
N ALA A 65 14.50 -7.44 10.12
CA ALA A 65 13.04 -7.45 10.12
C ALA A 65 12.44 -6.36 9.21
N SER A 66 12.94 -5.12 9.28
CA SER A 66 12.47 -4.03 8.40
C SER A 66 12.81 -4.29 6.94
N PHE A 67 13.98 -4.87 6.67
CA PHE A 67 14.37 -5.25 5.32
C PHE A 67 13.50 -6.39 4.78
N ALA A 68 13.25 -7.42 5.59
CA ALA A 68 12.35 -8.52 5.22
C ALA A 68 10.93 -8.03 4.97
N LEU A 69 10.38 -7.11 5.78
CA LEU A 69 9.07 -6.49 5.54
C LEU A 69 9.05 -5.66 4.26
N GLY A 70 10.08 -4.86 4.03
CA GLY A 70 10.21 -4.04 2.81
C GLY A 70 10.40 -4.87 1.55
N LEU A 71 10.99 -6.05 1.65
CA LEU A 71 11.12 -7.01 0.55
C LEU A 71 9.82 -7.78 0.35
N TYR A 72 9.33 -8.46 1.39
CA TYR A 72 8.13 -9.31 1.33
C TYR A 72 6.87 -8.53 1.00
N GLY A 73 6.71 -7.29 1.47
CA GLY A 73 5.52 -6.49 1.20
C GLY A 73 5.28 -6.30 -0.31
N PRO A 74 6.11 -5.51 -1.01
CA PRO A 74 5.94 -5.24 -2.43
C PRO A 74 6.20 -6.47 -3.33
N PHE A 75 7.28 -7.22 -3.06
CA PHE A 75 7.62 -8.38 -3.89
C PHE A 75 6.64 -9.52 -3.67
N GLY A 76 6.30 -9.82 -2.42
CA GLY A 76 5.36 -10.88 -2.08
C GLY A 76 3.95 -10.58 -2.59
N ASP A 77 3.46 -9.34 -2.42
CA ASP A 77 2.18 -8.90 -2.99
C ASP A 77 2.13 -9.12 -4.51
N THR A 78 3.15 -8.61 -5.22
CA THR A 78 3.22 -8.73 -6.68
C THR A 78 3.32 -10.19 -7.14
N ALA A 79 4.16 -11.00 -6.48
CA ALA A 79 4.37 -12.39 -6.83
C ALA A 79 3.09 -13.23 -6.62
N LEU A 80 2.42 -13.04 -5.48
CA LEU A 80 1.16 -13.72 -5.17
C LEU A 80 0.02 -13.26 -6.08
N TYR A 81 -0.06 -11.96 -6.37
CA TYR A 81 -1.06 -11.42 -7.30
C TYR A 81 -0.91 -12.02 -8.70
N TYR A 82 0.31 -12.03 -9.26
CA TYR A 82 0.55 -12.64 -10.57
C TYR A 82 0.33 -14.15 -10.59
N ALA A 83 0.62 -14.85 -9.49
CA ALA A 83 0.26 -16.26 -9.36
C ALA A 83 -1.27 -16.44 -9.39
N ALA A 84 -2.01 -15.64 -8.63
CA ALA A 84 -3.48 -15.69 -8.57
C ALA A 84 -4.13 -15.44 -9.93
N VAL A 85 -3.68 -14.41 -10.67
CA VAL A 85 -4.19 -14.09 -12.01
C VAL A 85 -3.88 -15.18 -13.05
N LYS A 86 -2.83 -15.99 -12.84
CA LYS A 86 -2.54 -17.15 -13.68
C LYS A 86 -3.40 -18.37 -13.34
N THR A 87 -3.93 -18.44 -12.13
CA THR A 87 -4.70 -19.59 -11.64
C THR A 87 -6.21 -19.38 -11.65
N ALA A 88 -6.67 -18.12 -11.68
CA ALA A 88 -8.08 -17.73 -11.60
C ALA A 88 -8.41 -16.61 -12.60
N PRO A 89 -9.70 -16.44 -12.94
CA PRO A 89 -10.17 -15.28 -13.71
C PRO A 89 -9.67 -13.95 -13.13
N PRO A 90 -9.17 -13.02 -13.96
CA PRO A 90 -8.60 -11.76 -13.48
C PRO A 90 -9.54 -10.93 -12.60
N ALA A 91 -10.84 -10.93 -12.90
CA ALA A 91 -11.84 -10.20 -12.12
C ALA A 91 -11.96 -10.74 -10.69
N GLU A 92 -12.01 -12.06 -10.53
CA GLU A 92 -12.11 -12.74 -9.23
C GLU A 92 -10.82 -12.59 -8.42
N ALA A 93 -9.66 -12.77 -9.08
CA ALA A 93 -8.35 -12.56 -8.45
C ALA A 93 -8.18 -11.11 -7.95
N ASN A 94 -8.65 -10.13 -8.73
CA ASN A 94 -8.59 -8.72 -8.36
C ASN A 94 -9.57 -8.38 -7.23
N LEU A 95 -10.77 -8.96 -7.23
CA LEU A 95 -11.73 -8.81 -6.14
C LEU A 95 -11.17 -9.35 -4.82
N ILE A 96 -10.51 -10.52 -4.87
CA ILE A 96 -9.80 -11.09 -3.70
C ILE A 96 -8.67 -10.16 -3.26
N HIS A 97 -7.90 -9.60 -4.19
CA HIS A 97 -6.82 -8.66 -3.86
C HIS A 97 -7.35 -7.42 -3.14
N TYR A 98 -8.51 -6.90 -3.54
CA TYR A 98 -9.17 -5.76 -2.90
C TYR A 98 -9.71 -6.03 -1.49
N LEU A 99 -9.56 -7.22 -0.91
CA LEU A 99 -9.84 -7.45 0.51
C LEU A 99 -8.80 -6.80 1.44
N TRP A 100 -7.66 -6.35 0.92
CA TRP A 100 -6.59 -5.76 1.73
C TRP A 100 -7.06 -4.65 2.71
N PRO A 101 -7.98 -3.71 2.39
CA PRO A 101 -8.41 -2.67 3.33
C PRO A 101 -9.19 -3.27 4.50
N LEU A 102 -10.02 -4.28 4.24
CA LEU A 102 -10.76 -5.00 5.28
C LEU A 102 -9.78 -5.74 6.19
N LEU A 103 -8.79 -6.42 5.62
CA LEU A 103 -7.74 -7.10 6.38
C LEU A 103 -6.94 -6.12 7.24
N ILE A 104 -6.61 -4.92 6.73
CA ILE A 104 -5.95 -3.88 7.52
C ILE A 104 -6.81 -3.45 8.71
N VAL A 105 -8.13 -3.26 8.52
CA VAL A 105 -9.03 -2.88 9.62
C VAL A 105 -9.10 -3.98 10.69
N LEU A 106 -9.15 -5.24 10.28
CA LEU A 106 -9.16 -6.40 11.20
C LEU A 106 -7.81 -6.54 11.93
N PHE A 107 -6.69 -6.50 11.21
CA PHE A 107 -5.36 -6.59 11.80
C PHE A 107 -5.03 -5.39 12.68
N ALA A 108 -5.54 -4.19 12.37
CA ALA A 108 -5.39 -3.01 13.22
C ALA A 108 -5.99 -3.20 14.62
N ALA A 109 -7.01 -4.05 14.77
CA ALA A 109 -7.56 -4.39 16.08
C ALA A 109 -6.71 -5.40 16.87
N LEU A 110 -5.84 -6.15 16.20
CA LEU A 110 -4.89 -7.06 16.85
C LEU A 110 -3.65 -6.33 17.38
N LEU A 111 -3.44 -5.06 17.00
CA LEU A 111 -2.34 -4.27 17.56
C LEU A 111 -2.60 -3.92 19.04
N PRO A 112 -1.53 -3.83 19.87
CA PRO A 112 -1.65 -3.44 21.27
C PRO A 112 -2.37 -2.09 21.43
N GLY A 113 -3.52 -2.09 22.12
CA GLY A 113 -4.35 -0.89 22.30
C GLY A 113 -5.36 -0.62 21.18
N GLY A 114 -5.40 -1.46 20.14
CA GLY A 114 -6.42 -1.45 19.10
C GLY A 114 -7.79 -1.83 19.68
N LYS A 115 -8.81 -0.99 19.46
CA LYS A 115 -10.21 -1.34 19.74
C LYS A 115 -10.96 -1.32 18.42
N LEU A 116 -11.43 -2.50 17.99
CA LEU A 116 -12.30 -2.59 16.81
C LEU A 116 -13.66 -1.96 17.16
N LYS A 117 -13.95 -0.80 16.60
CA LYS A 117 -15.29 -0.22 16.68
C LYS A 117 -16.12 -0.78 15.54
N LEU A 118 -17.37 -1.14 15.83
CA LEU A 118 -18.33 -1.64 14.84
C LEU A 118 -18.45 -0.73 13.61
N ARG A 119 -18.30 0.59 13.80
CA ARG A 119 -18.31 1.58 12.71
C ARG A 119 -17.17 1.40 11.70
N HIS A 120 -15.98 0.97 12.13
CA HIS A 120 -14.86 0.69 11.22
C HIS A 120 -15.14 -0.55 10.38
N LEU A 121 -15.73 -1.58 10.99
CA LEU A 121 -16.11 -2.81 10.29
C LEU A 121 -17.20 -2.55 9.26
N ILE A 122 -18.25 -1.81 9.63
CA ILE A 122 -19.33 -1.43 8.70
C ILE A 122 -18.77 -0.62 7.52
N GLY A 123 -17.91 0.37 7.79
CA GLY A 123 -17.28 1.16 6.73
C GLY A 123 -16.43 0.32 5.78
N ALA A 124 -15.67 -0.64 6.32
CA ALA A 124 -14.87 -1.56 5.50
C ALA A 124 -15.75 -2.50 4.66
N LEU A 125 -16.84 -3.02 5.21
CA LEU A 125 -17.81 -3.86 4.48
C LEU A 125 -18.53 -3.09 3.38
N ILE A 126 -18.93 -1.84 3.63
CA ILE A 126 -19.52 -0.97 2.60
C ILE A 126 -18.51 -0.70 1.49
N GLY A 127 -17.25 -0.40 1.83
CA GLY A 127 -16.18 -0.21 0.85
C GLY A 127 -15.95 -1.45 0.00
N LEU A 128 -15.90 -2.64 0.62
CA LEU A 128 -15.76 -3.91 -0.09
C LEU A 128 -16.95 -4.19 -1.01
N ALA A 129 -18.18 -3.95 -0.55
CA ALA A 129 -19.37 -4.11 -1.38
C ALA A 129 -19.36 -3.16 -2.59
N ALA A 130 -18.92 -1.91 -2.40
CA ALA A 130 -18.77 -0.95 -3.50
C ALA A 130 -17.71 -1.41 -4.52
N THR A 131 -16.58 -1.98 -4.06
CA THR A 131 -15.58 -2.55 -4.97
C THR A 131 -16.10 -3.77 -5.72
N ALA A 132 -16.87 -4.64 -5.06
CA ALA A 132 -17.50 -5.79 -5.70
C ALA A 132 -18.55 -5.40 -6.75
N LEU A 133 -19.24 -4.27 -6.56
CA LEU A 133 -20.18 -3.70 -7.52
C LEU A 133 -19.51 -3.02 -8.73
N LEU A 134 -18.26 -2.58 -8.57
CA LEU A 134 -17.51 -1.87 -9.62
C LEU A 134 -16.90 -2.83 -10.65
N ILE A 135 -16.59 -4.06 -10.22
CA ILE A 135 -16.00 -5.14 -11.04
C ILE A 135 -17.12 -5.88 -11.76
#